data_AF-A0A955ZJJ8-F1
#
_entry.id   AF-A0A955ZJJ8-F1
#
_cell.length_a   1.000
_cell.length_b   1.000
_cell.length_c   1.000
_cell.angle_alpha   90.00
_cell.angle_beta   90.00
_cell.angle_gamma   90.00
#
_symmetry.space_group_name_H-M   'P 1'
#
loop_
_entity.id
_entity.type
_entity.pdbx_description
1 polymer ?
#
loop_
_entity_poly.entity_id
_entity_poly.type
_entity_poly.pdbx_seq_one_letter_code
_entity_poly.pdbx_strand_id
1 'polypeptide(L)'
;PRAAGLLREQAGDAAGAGEDYEAAGALLEAAACFERADDARSAARCLEAALARDARCHRARVELGALLARHGRHQAAVRTLQQVPKDAPERSEALLWLRRSLEALALSEAVRQVDEELAALGIDPTADTRAAPVSERAPAVTPETILFGRYVVLRDVARTPTARVLEARDRITGENVALKIFAASTLKESGRDALRRFEREAVALGKLRHPAIVPLRAFLAEGPAVVLAWMGGGSLADKLAAEPLSPARAVEITQAVLGALSAAHRRGILHRDIKPANVLFDEAGAAYLADFGTAHVSDSAATVTAGIIGTLAYMAPEQRAGEAANIASDIYGAGALLWHALTGAPPGAGLSFLSDELGPEHRSIAERLVAPEAERPADAEAALALLRSASWPRAVPAARATPARPRPEKSHDSVRLEPLGDERFRDVLLGRTVLVLAADDTTMERALAFARADHPNLAAVLALHADEQTLWVEALDATPLSRELSDDERRELFEALAALHRAGGVHGFVGESLVERGGRVMLRFPTRAAPSADANTDVSDLAAFAPPRQNL
;
A
#
# COMPACT_ATOMS: atom_id res chain seq x y z
N PRO A 1 -12.55 33.75 -33.20
CA PRO A 1 -11.98 32.86 -32.15
C PRO A 1 -10.95 31.86 -32.70
N ARG A 2 -11.33 30.88 -33.54
CA ARG A 2 -10.36 29.87 -34.05
C ARG A 2 -9.15 30.44 -34.80
N ALA A 3 -9.36 31.46 -35.66
CA ALA A 3 -8.26 32.14 -36.35
C ALA A 3 -7.38 32.98 -35.40
N ALA A 4 -7.93 33.48 -34.28
CA ALA A 4 -7.16 34.18 -33.26
C ALA A 4 -6.28 33.20 -32.47
N GLY A 5 -6.80 32.00 -32.15
CA GLY A 5 -6.03 30.91 -31.55
C GLY A 5 -4.82 30.51 -32.38
N LEU A 6 -4.98 30.34 -33.71
CA LEU A 6 -3.87 30.04 -34.62
C LEU A 6 -2.77 31.12 -34.62
N LEU A 7 -3.16 32.40 -34.62
CA LEU A 7 -2.21 33.52 -34.58
C LEU A 7 -1.46 33.59 -33.25
N ARG A 8 -2.14 33.36 -32.12
CA ARG A 8 -1.51 33.32 -30.79
C ARG A 8 -0.57 32.13 -30.63
N GLU A 9 -0.93 30.98 -31.19
CA GLU A 9 -0.10 29.79 -31.22
C GLU A 9 1.19 30.02 -32.02
N GLN A 10 1.11 30.67 -33.18
CA GLN A 10 2.28 31.08 -33.97
C GLN A 10 3.14 32.13 -33.25
N ALA A 11 2.54 32.95 -32.39
CA ALA A 11 3.21 33.94 -31.57
C ALA A 11 3.80 33.36 -30.25
N GLY A 12 3.58 32.07 -29.96
CA GLY A 12 4.07 31.41 -28.75
C GLY A 12 3.20 31.61 -27.49
N ASP A 13 2.03 32.23 -27.61
CA ASP A 13 1.07 32.41 -26.51
C ASP A 13 0.10 31.22 -26.43
N ALA A 14 0.56 30.14 -25.82
CA ALA A 14 -0.22 28.92 -25.69
C ALA A 14 -1.47 29.07 -24.79
N ALA A 15 -1.39 29.86 -23.72
CA ALA A 15 -2.53 30.07 -22.82
C ALA A 15 -3.65 30.88 -23.51
N GLY A 16 -3.29 31.99 -24.15
CA GLY A 16 -4.26 32.81 -24.89
C GLY A 16 -4.81 32.10 -26.13
N ALA A 17 -4.02 31.24 -26.79
CA ALA A 17 -4.52 30.38 -27.86
C ALA A 17 -5.55 29.36 -27.34
N GLY A 18 -5.32 28.78 -26.16
CA GLY A 18 -6.24 27.86 -25.50
C GLY A 18 -7.61 28.48 -25.24
N GLU A 19 -7.63 29.70 -24.69
CA GLU A 19 -8.88 30.46 -24.46
C GLU A 19 -9.64 30.74 -25.76
N ASP A 20 -8.94 31.12 -26.83
CA ASP A 20 -9.53 31.40 -28.13
C ASP A 20 -10.10 30.15 -28.82
N TYR A 21 -9.44 29.00 -28.67
CA TYR A 21 -9.94 27.71 -29.16
C TYR A 21 -11.11 27.19 -28.32
N GLU A 22 -11.09 27.36 -26.99
CA GLU A 22 -12.21 27.01 -26.10
C GLU A 22 -13.45 27.84 -26.47
N ALA A 23 -13.29 29.15 -26.67
CA ALA A 23 -14.35 30.05 -27.13
C ALA A 23 -14.86 29.71 -28.54
N ALA A 24 -14.03 29.11 -29.39
CA ALA A 24 -14.44 28.60 -30.70
C ALA A 24 -15.18 27.26 -30.64
N GLY A 25 -15.20 26.59 -29.48
CA GLY A 25 -15.67 25.22 -29.32
C GLY A 25 -14.70 24.15 -29.84
N ALA A 26 -13.46 24.53 -30.19
CA ALA A 26 -12.38 23.64 -30.63
C ALA A 26 -11.65 23.05 -29.42
N LEU A 27 -12.34 22.17 -28.69
CA LEU A 27 -11.94 21.75 -27.33
C LEU A 27 -10.66 20.89 -27.28
N LEU A 28 -10.36 20.11 -28.34
CA LEU A 28 -9.12 19.33 -28.40
C LEU A 28 -7.91 20.23 -28.62
N GLU A 29 -8.03 21.20 -29.53
CA GLU A 29 -7.01 22.20 -29.79
C GLU A 29 -6.79 23.10 -28.56
N ALA A 30 -7.86 23.47 -27.87
CA ALA A 30 -7.79 24.19 -26.59
C ALA A 30 -7.03 23.39 -25.54
N ALA A 31 -7.35 22.10 -25.37
CA ALA A 31 -6.68 21.23 -24.41
C ALA A 31 -5.17 21.11 -24.67
N ALA A 32 -4.77 20.91 -25.93
CA ALA A 32 -3.36 20.83 -26.32
C ALA A 32 -2.60 22.16 -26.09
N CYS A 33 -3.29 23.30 -26.21
CA CYS A 33 -2.71 24.61 -25.92
C CYS A 33 -2.55 24.83 -24.41
N PHE A 34 -3.56 24.52 -23.61
CA PHE A 34 -3.46 24.61 -22.15
C PHE A 34 -2.41 23.68 -21.57
N GLU A 35 -2.26 22.49 -22.14
CA GLU A 35 -1.22 21.55 -21.72
C GLU A 35 0.20 22.08 -22.00
N ARG A 36 0.43 22.67 -23.19
CA ARG A 36 1.72 23.34 -23.48
C ARG A 36 1.99 24.55 -22.59
N ALA A 37 0.93 25.16 -22.06
CA ALA A 37 1.01 26.24 -21.07
C ALA A 37 1.15 25.73 -19.62
N ASP A 38 1.33 24.43 -19.41
CA ASP A 38 1.38 23.77 -18.09
C ASP A 38 0.08 23.94 -17.25
N ASP A 39 -1.05 24.25 -17.90
CA ASP A 39 -2.37 24.31 -17.28
C ASP A 39 -3.15 22.99 -17.51
N ALA A 40 -2.71 21.96 -16.80
CA ALA A 40 -3.34 20.65 -16.83
C ALA A 40 -4.83 20.67 -16.41
N ARG A 41 -5.24 21.66 -15.61
CA ARG A 41 -6.63 21.77 -15.14
C ARG A 41 -7.53 22.24 -16.27
N SER A 42 -7.14 23.28 -17.00
CA SER A 42 -7.91 23.76 -18.15
C SER A 42 -7.88 22.76 -19.31
N ALA A 43 -6.76 22.07 -19.51
CA ALA A 43 -6.69 20.97 -20.47
C ALA A 43 -7.68 19.84 -20.14
N ALA A 44 -7.71 19.36 -18.90
CA ALA A 44 -8.65 18.32 -18.47
C ALA A 44 -10.12 18.76 -18.62
N ARG A 45 -10.45 20.01 -18.23
CA ARG A 45 -11.81 20.56 -18.41
C ARG A 45 -12.26 20.56 -19.87
N CYS A 46 -11.38 20.95 -20.80
CA CYS A 46 -11.69 20.95 -22.22
C CYS A 46 -11.94 19.53 -22.75
N LEU A 47 -11.13 18.55 -22.34
CA LEU A 47 -11.28 17.15 -22.71
C LEU A 47 -12.55 16.52 -22.15
N GLU A 48 -12.88 16.80 -20.88
CA GLU A 48 -14.14 16.37 -20.26
C GLU A 48 -15.36 17.01 -20.94
N ALA A 49 -15.27 18.29 -21.30
CA ALA A 49 -16.32 18.97 -22.06
C ALA A 49 -16.49 18.39 -23.47
N ALA A 50 -15.40 17.96 -24.12
CA ALA A 50 -15.45 17.28 -25.41
C ALA A 50 -16.17 15.93 -25.29
N LEU A 51 -15.87 15.16 -24.24
CA LEU A 51 -16.54 13.87 -23.95
C LEU A 51 -18.00 14.02 -23.54
N ALA A 52 -18.36 15.12 -22.87
CA ALA A 52 -19.75 15.43 -22.55
C ALA A 52 -20.57 15.78 -23.80
N ARG A 53 -19.95 16.40 -24.81
CA ARG A 53 -20.58 16.70 -26.10
C ARG A 53 -20.68 15.47 -27.00
N ASP A 54 -19.62 14.67 -27.03
CA ASP A 54 -19.58 13.41 -27.77
C ASP A 54 -18.87 12.33 -26.95
N ALA A 55 -19.68 11.48 -26.32
CA ALA A 55 -19.19 10.36 -25.51
C ALA A 55 -18.39 9.34 -26.35
N ARG A 56 -18.52 9.34 -27.68
CA ARG A 56 -17.79 8.48 -28.62
C ARG A 56 -16.51 9.13 -29.16
N CYS A 57 -16.14 10.32 -28.68
CA CYS A 57 -14.86 10.93 -29.02
C CYS A 57 -13.70 10.17 -28.33
N HIS A 58 -13.20 9.11 -28.99
CA HIS A 58 -12.13 8.26 -28.46
C HIS A 58 -10.80 9.02 -28.33
N ARG A 59 -10.50 9.92 -29.27
CA ARG A 59 -9.36 10.85 -29.17
C ARG A 59 -9.36 11.65 -27.87
N ALA A 60 -10.46 12.34 -27.53
CA ALA A 60 -10.55 13.10 -26.27
C ALA A 60 -10.35 12.22 -25.03
N ARG A 61 -10.79 10.96 -25.11
CA ARG A 61 -10.65 9.98 -24.03
C ARG A 61 -9.20 9.53 -23.85
N VAL A 62 -8.47 9.29 -24.94
CA VAL A 62 -7.05 8.95 -24.90
C VAL A 62 -6.22 10.11 -24.38
N GLU A 63 -6.44 11.33 -24.88
CA GLU A 63 -5.75 12.54 -24.40
C GLU A 63 -6.01 12.78 -22.91
N LEU A 64 -7.25 12.58 -22.43
CA LEU A 64 -7.57 12.72 -21.01
C LEU A 64 -6.87 11.64 -20.17
N GLY A 65 -6.85 10.40 -20.65
CA GLY A 65 -6.13 9.30 -20.01
C GLY A 65 -4.63 9.54 -19.93
N ALA A 66 -4.03 10.03 -21.02
CA ALA A 66 -2.61 10.38 -21.12
C ALA A 66 -2.24 11.54 -20.17
N LEU A 67 -3.06 12.59 -20.14
CA LEU A 67 -2.90 13.72 -19.22
C LEU A 67 -2.95 13.25 -17.76
N LEU A 68 -3.95 12.43 -17.40
CA LEU A 68 -4.08 11.86 -16.05
C LEU A 68 -2.86 10.99 -15.69
N ALA A 69 -2.37 10.17 -16.61
CA ALA A 69 -1.21 9.30 -16.39
C ALA A 69 0.08 10.12 -16.15
N ARG A 70 0.33 11.17 -16.94
CA ARG A 70 1.50 12.05 -16.77
C ARG A 70 1.50 12.79 -15.44
N HIS A 71 0.33 13.12 -14.89
CA HIS A 71 0.20 13.74 -13.58
C HIS A 71 0.01 12.73 -12.42
N GLY A 72 0.38 11.46 -12.61
CA GLY A 72 0.40 10.44 -11.56
C GLY A 72 -0.98 9.94 -11.10
N ARG A 73 -2.05 10.25 -11.83
CA ARG A 73 -3.43 9.82 -11.53
C ARG A 73 -3.74 8.47 -12.19
N HIS A 74 -2.87 7.47 -12.01
CA HIS A 74 -2.89 6.21 -12.76
C HIS A 74 -4.22 5.44 -12.69
N GLN A 75 -4.90 5.39 -11.54
CA GLN A 75 -6.23 4.74 -11.44
C GLN A 75 -7.31 5.43 -12.26
N ALA A 76 -7.27 6.77 -12.35
CA ALA A 76 -8.21 7.52 -13.18
C ALA A 76 -7.88 7.35 -14.66
N ALA A 77 -6.59 7.35 -15.01
CA ALA A 77 -6.12 7.05 -16.36
C ALA A 77 -6.61 5.66 -16.83
N VAL A 78 -6.43 4.61 -16.01
CA VAL A 78 -6.91 3.25 -16.31
C VAL A 78 -8.41 3.23 -16.61
N ARG A 79 -9.25 3.82 -15.75
CA ARG A 79 -10.71 3.86 -15.95
C ARG A 79 -11.12 4.60 -17.22
N THR A 80 -10.42 5.68 -17.57
CA THR A 80 -10.69 6.46 -18.77
C THR A 80 -10.28 5.69 -20.02
N LEU A 81 -9.08 5.10 -20.02
CA LEU A 81 -8.49 4.41 -21.18
C LEU A 81 -9.17 3.07 -21.47
N GLN A 82 -9.64 2.34 -20.45
CA GLN A 82 -10.40 1.09 -20.63
C GLN A 82 -11.71 1.26 -21.40
N GLN A 83 -12.28 2.47 -21.40
CA GLN A 83 -13.51 2.77 -22.15
C GLN A 83 -13.27 3.00 -23.64
N VAL A 84 -12.03 2.96 -24.12
CA VAL A 84 -11.71 3.02 -25.56
C VAL A 84 -11.95 1.63 -26.17
N PRO A 85 -12.91 1.48 -27.13
CA PRO A 85 -13.22 0.20 -27.76
C PRO A 85 -12.03 -0.44 -28.47
N LYS A 86 -12.02 -1.77 -28.59
CA LYS A 86 -10.91 -2.53 -29.20
C LYS A 86 -10.75 -2.25 -30.70
N ASP A 87 -11.83 -1.88 -31.37
CA ASP A 87 -11.91 -1.54 -32.79
C ASP A 87 -11.62 -0.05 -33.08
N ALA A 88 -11.46 0.78 -32.06
CA ALA A 88 -11.15 2.20 -32.23
C ALA A 88 -9.71 2.40 -32.75
N PRO A 89 -9.47 3.31 -33.69
CA PRO A 89 -8.11 3.58 -34.19
C PRO A 89 -7.17 4.11 -33.10
N GLU A 90 -7.72 4.74 -32.04
CA GLU A 90 -6.95 5.22 -30.89
C GLU A 90 -6.67 4.13 -29.84
N ARG A 91 -7.11 2.88 -30.05
CA ARG A 91 -6.93 1.78 -29.08
C ARG A 91 -5.46 1.48 -28.81
N SER A 92 -4.63 1.46 -29.84
CA SER A 92 -3.19 1.25 -29.75
C SER A 92 -2.52 2.24 -28.79
N GLU A 93 -2.82 3.52 -28.96
CA GLU A 93 -2.33 4.60 -28.10
C GLU A 93 -2.90 4.50 -26.68
N ALA A 94 -4.18 4.12 -26.56
CA ALA A 94 -4.81 3.90 -25.26
C ALA A 94 -4.12 2.77 -24.48
N LEU A 95 -3.74 1.68 -25.16
CA LEU A 95 -3.06 0.53 -24.57
C LEU A 95 -1.66 0.89 -24.05
N LEU A 96 -0.91 1.74 -24.76
CA LEU A 96 0.41 2.21 -24.30
C LEU A 96 0.30 2.99 -22.98
N TRP A 97 -0.66 3.91 -22.88
CA TRP A 97 -0.92 4.65 -21.64
C TRP A 97 -1.52 3.78 -20.52
N LEU A 98 -2.33 2.79 -20.90
CA LEU A 98 -2.94 1.84 -19.98
C LEU A 98 -1.88 0.95 -19.34
N ARG A 99 -0.97 0.39 -20.16
CA ARG A 99 0.20 -0.40 -19.73
C ARG A 99 1.01 0.36 -18.69
N ARG A 100 1.45 1.58 -19.04
CA ARG A 100 2.24 2.45 -18.14
C ARG A 100 1.52 2.75 -16.83
N SER A 101 0.21 2.97 -16.89
CA SER A 101 -0.59 3.25 -15.69
C SER A 101 -0.79 2.01 -14.81
N LEU A 102 -0.91 0.81 -15.41
CA LEU A 102 -1.01 -0.45 -14.68
C LEU A 102 0.32 -0.87 -14.04
N GLU A 103 1.44 -0.62 -14.73
CA GLU A 103 2.79 -0.80 -14.19
C GLU A 103 3.03 0.09 -12.96
N ALA A 104 2.67 1.37 -13.05
CA ALA A 104 2.78 2.31 -11.94
C ALA A 104 1.88 1.94 -10.73
N LEU A 105 0.87 1.08 -10.95
CA LEU A 105 -0.01 0.55 -9.90
C LEU A 105 0.41 -0.85 -9.40
N ALA A 106 1.52 -1.40 -9.90
CA ALA A 106 1.99 -2.75 -9.61
C ALA A 106 0.95 -3.86 -9.90
N LEU A 107 0.20 -3.72 -11.00
CA LEU A 107 -0.83 -4.67 -11.44
C LEU A 107 -0.31 -5.60 -12.56
N SER A 108 0.65 -6.47 -12.23
CA SER A 108 1.42 -7.28 -13.20
C SER A 108 0.54 -8.14 -14.13
N GLU A 109 -0.53 -8.74 -13.62
CA GLU A 109 -1.44 -9.55 -14.45
C GLU A 109 -2.23 -8.71 -15.47
N ALA A 110 -2.62 -7.48 -15.09
CA ALA A 110 -3.29 -6.58 -16.00
C ALA A 110 -2.32 -6.00 -17.05
N VAL A 111 -1.05 -5.80 -16.68
CA VAL A 111 0.02 -5.41 -17.62
C VAL A 111 0.22 -6.51 -18.67
N ARG A 112 0.31 -7.77 -18.25
CA ARG A 112 0.43 -8.94 -19.13
C ARG A 112 -0.70 -9.01 -20.17
N GLN A 113 -1.94 -8.77 -19.75
CA GLN A 113 -3.10 -8.74 -20.66
C GLN A 113 -3.03 -7.61 -21.68
N VAL A 114 -2.50 -6.45 -21.30
CA VAL A 114 -2.29 -5.32 -22.22
C VAL A 114 -1.14 -5.61 -23.19
N ASP A 115 -0.07 -6.25 -22.72
CA ASP A 115 1.07 -6.66 -23.54
C ASP A 115 0.66 -7.70 -24.61
N GLU A 116 -0.20 -8.66 -24.26
CA GLU A 116 -0.80 -9.59 -25.23
C GLU A 116 -1.62 -8.86 -26.31
N GLU A 117 -2.40 -7.85 -25.91
CA GLU A 117 -3.22 -7.06 -26.84
C GLU A 117 -2.35 -6.18 -27.75
N LEU A 118 -1.27 -5.57 -27.22
CA LEU A 118 -0.30 -4.81 -28.00
C LEU A 118 0.47 -5.71 -28.98
N ALA A 119 0.87 -6.91 -28.55
CA ALA A 119 1.53 -7.90 -29.40
C ALA A 119 0.62 -8.37 -30.54
N ALA A 120 -0.68 -8.58 -30.27
CA ALA A 120 -1.67 -8.92 -31.30
C ALA A 120 -1.86 -7.80 -32.34
N LEU A 121 -1.60 -6.54 -31.97
CA LEU A 121 -1.61 -5.39 -32.87
C LEU A 121 -0.25 -5.14 -33.55
N GLY A 122 0.78 -5.95 -33.27
CA GLY A 122 2.14 -5.78 -33.80
C GLY A 122 2.84 -4.52 -33.25
N ILE A 123 2.44 -4.06 -32.07
CA ILE A 123 2.97 -2.86 -31.44
C ILE A 123 3.94 -3.27 -30.34
N ASP A 124 5.18 -2.84 -30.45
CA ASP A 124 6.16 -3.02 -29.39
C ASP A 124 5.82 -2.09 -28.21
N PRO A 125 5.50 -2.63 -27.01
CA PRO A 125 5.17 -1.83 -25.83
C PRO A 125 6.32 -0.94 -25.35
N THR A 126 7.55 -1.20 -25.79
CA THR A 126 8.75 -0.41 -25.50
C THR A 126 9.01 0.67 -26.55
N ALA A 127 8.25 0.68 -27.66
CA ALA A 127 8.37 1.71 -28.69
C ALA A 127 7.82 3.06 -28.17
N ASP A 128 8.74 4.00 -28.05
CA ASP A 128 8.57 5.34 -27.50
C ASP A 128 7.43 6.13 -28.16
N THR A 129 6.31 6.29 -27.43
CA THR A 129 5.31 7.31 -27.73
C THR A 129 5.57 8.55 -26.85
N ARG A 130 6.57 9.32 -27.30
CA ARG A 130 6.94 10.67 -26.83
C ARG A 130 7.46 10.73 -25.39
N ALA A 131 8.67 10.22 -25.19
CA ALA A 131 9.52 10.60 -24.08
C ALA A 131 9.90 12.09 -24.16
N ALA A 132 9.71 12.79 -23.04
CA ALA A 132 10.87 13.31 -22.34
C ALA A 132 10.75 12.90 -20.86
N PRO A 133 11.74 12.18 -20.31
CA PRO A 133 11.92 12.11 -18.87
C PRO A 133 12.41 13.47 -18.39
N VAL A 134 11.82 14.02 -17.32
CA VAL A 134 12.49 15.10 -16.59
C VAL A 134 13.67 14.45 -15.87
N SER A 135 14.85 14.70 -16.41
CA SER A 135 16.17 14.25 -15.99
C SER A 135 16.36 14.27 -14.46
N GLU A 136 16.72 13.11 -13.93
CA GLU A 136 17.68 13.00 -12.83
C GLU A 136 18.98 13.70 -13.26
N ARG A 137 19.12 14.95 -12.83
CA ARG A 137 20.40 15.57 -12.57
C ARG A 137 20.23 16.22 -11.22
N ALA A 138 20.95 15.74 -10.22
CA ALA A 138 21.07 16.45 -8.96
C ALA A 138 21.61 17.86 -9.22
N PRO A 139 20.85 18.93 -8.91
CA PRO A 139 21.44 20.15 -8.44
C PRO A 139 21.59 20.01 -6.92
N ALA A 140 22.74 20.42 -6.41
CA ALA A 140 22.87 20.70 -5.00
C ALA A 140 21.79 21.72 -4.57
N VAL A 141 21.18 21.46 -3.41
CA VAL A 141 20.11 22.20 -2.72
C VAL A 141 18.71 22.06 -3.35
N THR A 142 17.87 21.19 -2.78
CA THR A 142 16.44 21.06 -3.11
C THR A 142 15.67 22.35 -2.81
N PRO A 143 14.79 22.86 -3.69
CA PRO A 143 13.78 23.82 -3.27
C PRO A 143 12.79 23.12 -2.33
N GLU A 144 12.65 23.64 -1.12
CA GLU A 144 11.64 23.21 -0.15
C GLU A 144 10.27 23.14 -0.84
N THR A 145 9.62 21.97 -0.86
CA THR A 145 8.24 21.87 -1.36
C THR A 145 7.32 22.53 -0.34
N ILE A 146 6.79 23.71 -0.66
CA ILE A 146 5.90 24.47 0.21
C ILE A 146 4.45 24.26 -0.22
N LEU A 147 3.64 23.66 0.64
CA LEU A 147 2.20 23.54 0.44
C LEU A 147 1.46 24.71 1.09
N PHE A 148 0.41 25.17 0.40
CA PHE A 148 -0.46 26.27 0.86
C PHE A 148 0.33 27.55 1.24
N GLY A 149 1.47 27.77 0.60
CA GLY A 149 2.37 28.91 0.86
C GLY A 149 3.03 28.94 2.25
N ARG A 150 2.74 27.98 3.13
CA ARG A 150 3.09 28.03 4.55
C ARG A 150 3.78 26.78 5.08
N TYR A 151 3.45 25.59 4.58
CA TYR A 151 3.89 24.33 5.16
C TYR A 151 4.99 23.71 4.31
N VAL A 152 6.22 23.72 4.81
CA VAL A 152 7.37 23.06 4.17
C VAL A 152 7.25 21.56 4.39
N VAL A 153 7.05 20.79 3.32
CA VAL A 153 6.91 19.33 3.42
C VAL A 153 8.25 18.73 3.81
N LEU A 154 8.26 17.95 4.88
CA LEU A 154 9.43 17.21 5.35
C LEU A 154 9.42 15.79 4.77
N ARG A 155 8.30 15.07 4.87
CA ARG A 155 8.14 13.71 4.33
C ARG A 155 6.69 13.25 4.24
N ASP A 156 6.47 12.19 3.46
CA ASP A 156 5.25 11.38 3.51
C ASP A 156 5.19 10.54 4.78
N VAL A 157 4.02 10.51 5.41
CA VAL A 157 3.77 9.71 6.62
C VAL A 157 2.85 8.54 6.32
N ALA A 158 1.74 8.79 5.62
CA ALA A 158 0.79 7.74 5.26
C ALA A 158 0.00 8.11 4.00
N ARG A 159 -0.49 7.09 3.30
CA ARG A 159 -1.37 7.26 2.13
C ARG A 159 -2.48 6.23 2.18
N THR A 160 -3.71 6.72 2.00
CA THR A 160 -4.94 5.94 1.89
C THR A 160 -5.66 6.32 0.59
N PRO A 161 -6.63 5.54 0.11
CA PRO A 161 -7.43 5.90 -1.06
C PRO A 161 -8.14 7.26 -0.92
N THR A 162 -8.43 7.69 0.31
CA THR A 162 -9.24 8.87 0.62
C THR A 162 -8.42 10.07 1.11
N ALA A 163 -7.19 9.87 1.58
CA ALA A 163 -6.33 10.92 2.10
C ALA A 163 -4.83 10.58 2.08
N ARG A 164 -3.99 11.61 2.05
CA ARG A 164 -2.53 11.57 2.23
C ARG A 164 -2.16 12.36 3.48
N VAL A 165 -1.29 11.81 4.33
CA VAL A 165 -0.78 12.48 5.53
C VAL A 165 0.71 12.78 5.33
N LEU A 166 1.08 14.04 5.54
CA LEU A 166 2.45 14.55 5.41
C LEU A 166 2.92 15.10 6.76
N GLU A 167 4.20 14.92 7.05
CA GLU A 167 4.88 15.72 8.05
C GLU A 167 5.36 17.00 7.38
N ALA A 168 5.04 18.15 7.95
CA ALA A 168 5.45 19.44 7.43
C ALA A 168 5.89 20.39 8.56
N ARG A 169 6.80 21.31 8.25
CA ARG A 169 7.18 22.41 9.14
C ARG A 169 6.32 23.63 8.81
N ASP A 170 5.60 24.15 9.79
CA ASP A 170 4.88 25.40 9.66
C ASP A 170 5.86 26.58 9.74
N ARG A 171 5.98 27.37 8.66
CA ARG A 171 6.92 28.50 8.58
C ARG A 171 6.59 29.66 9.52
N ILE A 172 5.36 29.75 10.01
CA ILE A 172 4.94 30.83 10.91
C ILE A 172 5.30 30.50 12.36
N THR A 173 4.98 29.28 12.80
CA THR A 173 5.21 28.85 14.18
C THR A 173 6.57 28.20 14.40
N GLY A 174 7.19 27.69 13.32
CA GLY A 174 8.38 26.87 13.39
C GLY A 174 8.11 25.46 13.94
N GLU A 175 6.86 25.07 14.17
CA GLU A 175 6.49 23.76 14.70
C GLU A 175 6.28 22.72 13.58
N ASN A 176 6.49 21.45 13.91
CA ASN A 176 6.07 20.35 13.03
C ASN A 176 4.55 20.16 13.13
N VAL A 177 3.92 19.88 12.00
CA VAL A 177 2.49 19.61 11.87
C VAL A 177 2.25 18.37 11.01
N ALA A 178 1.14 17.69 11.27
CA ALA A 178 0.61 16.66 10.39
C ALA A 178 -0.40 17.30 9.43
N LEU A 179 -0.11 17.27 8.14
CA LEU A 179 -0.98 17.80 7.08
C LEU A 179 -1.72 16.64 6.41
N LYS A 180 -3.01 16.49 6.71
CA LYS A 180 -3.89 15.47 6.11
C LYS A 180 -4.66 16.08 4.97
N ILE A 181 -4.30 15.68 3.75
CA ILE A 181 -4.86 16.17 2.47
C ILE A 181 -5.81 15.12 1.93
N PHE A 182 -7.09 15.48 1.74
CA PHE A 182 -8.12 14.57 1.25
C PHE A 182 -8.08 14.45 -0.29
N ALA A 183 -8.36 13.25 -0.80
CA ALA A 183 -8.41 12.99 -2.23
C ALA A 183 -9.61 13.70 -2.87
N ALA A 184 -9.43 14.26 -4.07
CA ALA A 184 -10.50 14.93 -4.80
C ALA A 184 -11.71 14.02 -5.09
N SER A 185 -11.52 12.69 -5.12
CA SER A 185 -12.58 11.69 -5.25
C SER A 185 -13.57 11.67 -4.08
N THR A 186 -13.11 11.99 -2.88
CA THR A 186 -13.94 12.07 -1.67
C THR A 186 -14.91 13.26 -1.72
N LEU A 187 -14.69 14.23 -2.61
CA LEU A 187 -15.56 15.40 -2.83
C LEU A 187 -16.47 15.27 -4.07
N LYS A 188 -16.43 14.14 -4.79
CA LYS A 188 -17.03 14.00 -6.13
C LYS A 188 -18.55 13.91 -6.19
N GLU A 189 -19.24 13.62 -5.09
CA GLU A 189 -20.68 13.35 -5.17
C GLU A 189 -21.58 14.61 -5.17
N SER A 190 -21.08 15.81 -4.84
CA SER A 190 -21.96 17.00 -4.78
C SER A 190 -21.25 18.37 -4.74
N GLY A 191 -20.42 18.72 -5.72
CA GLY A 191 -20.02 20.12 -5.98
C GLY A 191 -19.68 21.00 -4.75
N ARG A 192 -20.17 22.25 -4.72
CA ARG A 192 -19.98 23.22 -3.60
C ARG A 192 -20.55 22.73 -2.26
N ASP A 193 -21.47 21.76 -2.27
CA ASP A 193 -22.13 21.26 -1.07
C ASP A 193 -21.26 20.26 -0.30
N ALA A 194 -20.45 19.44 -0.98
CA ALA A 194 -19.46 18.58 -0.35
C ALA A 194 -18.37 19.39 0.36
N LEU A 195 -17.88 20.47 -0.26
CA LEU A 195 -16.91 21.38 0.37
C LEU A 195 -17.53 22.09 1.59
N ARG A 196 -18.78 22.55 1.50
CA ARG A 196 -19.50 23.15 2.64
C ARG A 196 -19.78 22.16 3.77
N ARG A 197 -20.05 20.89 3.46
CA ARG A 197 -20.18 19.82 4.47
C ARG A 197 -18.84 19.56 5.14
N PHE A 198 -17.77 19.42 4.36
CA PHE A 198 -16.41 19.25 4.87
C PHE A 198 -15.95 20.44 5.75
N GLU A 199 -16.25 21.68 5.35
CA GLU A 199 -16.03 22.88 6.18
C GLU A 199 -16.83 22.84 7.49
N ARG A 200 -18.13 22.46 7.43
CA ARG A 200 -18.98 22.34 8.63
C ARG A 200 -18.47 21.27 9.59
N GLU A 201 -18.03 20.13 9.06
CA GLU A 201 -17.45 19.03 9.82
C GLU A 201 -16.11 19.43 10.44
N ALA A 202 -15.23 20.10 9.68
CA ALA A 202 -13.98 20.62 10.21
C ALA A 202 -14.19 21.68 11.30
N VAL A 203 -15.21 22.55 11.16
CA VAL A 203 -15.61 23.50 12.21
C VAL A 203 -16.15 22.76 13.45
N ALA A 204 -16.92 21.68 13.26
CA ALA A 204 -17.40 20.86 14.38
C ALA A 204 -16.24 20.17 15.11
N LEU A 205 -15.27 19.61 14.38
CA LEU A 205 -14.04 19.03 14.90
C LEU A 205 -13.16 20.08 15.59
N GLY A 206 -13.06 21.31 15.06
CA GLY A 206 -12.31 22.40 15.68
C GLY A 206 -12.88 22.89 17.02
N LYS A 207 -14.16 22.62 17.29
CA LYS A 207 -14.81 22.88 18.59
C LYS A 207 -14.54 21.77 19.62
N LEU A 208 -14.00 20.63 19.18
CA LEU A 208 -13.65 19.51 20.05
C LEU A 208 -12.26 19.73 20.64
N ARG A 209 -12.21 20.46 21.77
CA ARG A 209 -10.97 20.69 22.54
C ARG A 209 -10.94 19.80 23.76
N HIS A 210 -9.97 18.90 23.81
CA HIS A 210 -9.72 18.01 24.95
C HIS A 210 -8.22 17.67 25.00
N PRO A 211 -7.60 17.56 26.19
CA PRO A 211 -6.16 17.28 26.32
C PRO A 211 -5.72 15.94 25.72
N ALA A 212 -6.64 15.01 25.50
CA ALA A 212 -6.37 13.71 24.87
C ALA A 212 -6.92 13.59 23.43
N ILE A 213 -7.18 14.70 22.74
CA ILE A 213 -7.59 14.72 21.33
C ILE A 213 -6.51 15.45 20.54
N VAL A 214 -6.08 14.88 19.42
CA VAL A 214 -5.05 15.52 18.57
C VAL A 214 -5.54 16.92 18.18
N PRO A 215 -4.79 17.98 18.55
CA PRO A 215 -5.25 19.34 18.30
C PRO A 215 -5.36 19.65 16.80
N LEU A 216 -6.54 20.09 16.36
CA LEU A 216 -6.73 20.71 15.06
C LEU A 216 -6.18 22.14 15.10
N ARG A 217 -5.15 22.41 14.29
CA ARG A 217 -4.47 23.71 14.19
C ARG A 217 -5.13 24.61 13.16
N ALA A 218 -5.45 24.06 12.00
CA ALA A 218 -6.08 24.80 10.91
C ALA A 218 -6.86 23.90 9.97
N PHE A 219 -7.79 24.51 9.25
CA PHE A 219 -8.46 23.94 8.10
C PHE A 219 -8.08 24.76 6.88
N LEU A 220 -7.75 24.10 5.78
CA LEU A 220 -7.34 24.73 4.53
C LEU A 220 -8.40 24.40 3.47
N ALA A 221 -9.17 25.41 3.10
CA ALA A 221 -10.28 25.26 2.15
C ALA A 221 -9.77 25.19 0.70
N GLU A 222 -8.61 25.79 0.43
CA GLU A 222 -8.01 25.92 -0.90
C GLU A 222 -7.58 24.57 -1.49
N GLY A 223 -7.26 23.61 -0.63
CA GLY A 223 -7.12 22.21 -0.99
C GLY A 223 -7.56 21.41 0.22
N PRO A 224 -8.61 20.58 0.10
CA PRO A 224 -9.33 19.99 1.23
C PRO A 224 -8.36 19.31 2.17
N ALA A 225 -7.93 20.02 3.20
CA ALA A 225 -6.85 19.58 4.06
C ALA A 225 -7.05 20.12 5.47
N VAL A 226 -6.63 19.30 6.42
CA VAL A 226 -6.60 19.67 7.83
C VAL A 226 -5.16 19.63 8.33
N VAL A 227 -4.84 20.59 9.19
CA VAL A 227 -3.53 20.72 9.84
C VAL A 227 -3.72 20.33 11.29
N LEU A 228 -3.05 19.27 11.69
CA LEU A 228 -3.08 18.69 13.01
C LEU A 228 -1.73 18.91 13.69
N ALA A 229 -1.71 18.92 15.02
CA ALA A 229 -0.44 18.87 15.74
C ALA A 229 0.33 17.60 15.35
N TRP A 230 1.65 17.73 15.20
CA TRP A 230 2.51 16.57 14.97
C TRP A 230 2.65 15.74 16.25
N MET A 231 2.43 14.43 16.13
CA MET A 231 2.53 13.48 17.24
C MET A 231 3.80 12.64 17.07
N GLY A 232 4.93 13.15 17.57
CA GLY A 232 6.26 12.56 17.35
C GLY A 232 6.54 11.24 18.08
N GLY A 233 5.70 10.85 19.04
CA GLY A 233 5.89 9.65 19.88
C GLY A 233 5.38 8.33 19.29
N GLY A 234 4.94 8.34 18.02
CA GLY A 234 4.38 7.17 17.32
C GLY A 234 2.94 6.85 17.72
N SER A 235 2.44 5.68 17.28
CA SER A 235 1.10 5.19 17.58
C SER A 235 1.10 4.09 18.65
N LEU A 236 -0.09 3.75 19.19
CA LEU A 236 -0.26 2.63 20.09
C LEU A 236 0.00 1.30 19.37
N ALA A 237 -0.25 1.23 18.06
CA ALA A 237 0.12 0.07 17.26
C ALA A 237 1.64 -0.17 17.31
N ASP A 238 2.44 0.90 17.15
CA ASP A 238 3.90 0.81 17.21
C ASP A 238 4.37 0.38 18.61
N LYS A 239 3.76 0.92 19.67
CA LYS A 239 4.12 0.57 21.06
C LYS A 239 3.77 -0.89 21.39
N LEU A 240 2.57 -1.34 21.02
CA LEU A 240 2.14 -2.73 21.25
C LEU A 240 3.00 -3.74 20.48
N ALA A 241 3.52 -3.35 19.31
CA ALA A 241 4.44 -4.19 18.53
C ALA A 241 5.86 -4.22 19.11
N ALA A 242 6.29 -3.15 19.80
CA ALA A 242 7.64 -3.02 20.33
C ALA A 242 7.81 -3.74 21.68
N GLU A 243 6.94 -3.45 22.65
CA GLU A 243 7.08 -3.98 24.01
C GLU A 243 5.72 -4.12 24.74
N PRO A 244 5.60 -5.06 25.69
CA PRO A 244 4.41 -5.16 26.53
C PRO A 244 4.24 -3.91 27.42
N LEU A 245 3.01 -3.39 27.47
CA LEU A 245 2.65 -2.31 28.39
C LEU A 245 2.34 -2.86 29.79
N SER A 246 2.67 -2.10 30.82
CA SER A 246 2.15 -2.39 32.17
C SER A 246 0.63 -2.15 32.21
N PRO A 247 -0.12 -2.90 33.04
CA PRO A 247 -1.56 -2.70 33.20
C PRO A 247 -1.93 -1.25 33.55
N ALA A 248 -1.18 -0.62 34.47
CA ALA A 248 -1.38 0.79 34.81
C ALA A 248 -1.22 1.71 33.59
N ARG A 249 -0.22 1.45 32.73
CA ARG A 249 0.00 2.25 31.53
C ARG A 249 -1.07 2.02 30.47
N ALA A 250 -1.51 0.78 30.28
CA ALA A 250 -2.61 0.43 29.40
C ALA A 250 -3.89 1.18 29.80
N VAL A 251 -4.21 1.19 31.10
CA VAL A 251 -5.38 1.87 31.65
C VAL A 251 -5.26 3.39 31.53
N GLU A 252 -4.09 3.97 31.77
CA GLU A 252 -3.85 5.40 31.58
C GLU A 252 -4.17 5.84 30.14
N ILE A 253 -3.70 5.06 29.15
CA ILE A 253 -3.96 5.30 27.73
C ILE A 253 -5.47 5.16 27.44
N THR A 254 -6.11 4.09 27.93
CA THR A 254 -7.55 3.88 27.74
C THR A 254 -8.38 4.98 28.43
N GLN A 255 -7.95 5.49 29.58
CA GLN A 255 -8.60 6.62 30.24
C GLN A 255 -8.47 7.91 29.42
N ALA A 256 -7.32 8.16 28.79
CA ALA A 256 -7.16 9.29 27.88
C ALA A 256 -8.13 9.18 26.69
N VAL A 257 -8.23 7.99 26.08
CA VAL A 257 -9.16 7.69 24.98
C VAL A 257 -10.61 7.87 25.42
N LEU A 258 -11.04 7.29 26.54
CA LEU A 258 -12.42 7.43 27.02
C LEU A 258 -12.74 8.87 27.44
N GLY A 259 -11.78 9.64 27.95
CA GLY A 259 -11.95 11.07 28.21
C GLY A 259 -12.22 11.87 26.94
N ALA A 260 -11.45 11.57 25.88
CA ALA A 260 -11.67 12.13 24.55
C ALA A 260 -13.06 11.76 23.99
N LEU A 261 -13.46 10.49 24.08
CA LEU A 261 -14.77 10.02 23.64
C LEU A 261 -15.91 10.67 24.42
N SER A 262 -15.81 10.74 25.75
CA SER A 262 -16.78 11.42 26.60
C SER A 262 -16.98 12.89 26.18
N ALA A 263 -15.89 13.61 25.87
CA ALA A 263 -15.97 14.98 25.40
C ALA A 263 -16.62 15.13 24.01
N ALA A 264 -16.43 14.15 23.12
CA ALA A 264 -17.02 14.10 21.79
C ALA A 264 -18.50 13.69 21.82
N HIS A 265 -18.84 12.65 22.57
CA HIS A 265 -20.20 12.14 22.74
C HIS A 265 -21.15 13.21 23.31
N ARG A 266 -20.69 14.01 24.29
CA ARG A 266 -21.47 15.17 24.80
C ARG A 266 -21.80 16.22 23.75
N ARG A 267 -21.08 16.22 22.61
CA ARG A 267 -21.31 17.11 21.46
C ARG A 267 -22.02 16.40 20.31
N GLY A 268 -22.48 15.16 20.52
CA GLY A 268 -23.12 14.34 19.49
C GLY A 268 -22.16 13.80 18.43
N ILE A 269 -20.85 13.76 18.70
CA ILE A 269 -19.83 13.28 17.76
C ILE A 269 -19.38 11.88 18.19
N LEU A 270 -19.54 10.90 17.30
CA LEU A 270 -19.00 9.54 17.45
C LEU A 270 -17.66 9.40 16.72
N HIS A 271 -16.77 8.53 17.22
CA HIS A 271 -15.48 8.27 16.60
C HIS A 271 -15.55 7.25 15.46
N ARG A 272 -16.21 6.10 15.69
CA ARG A 272 -16.52 5.01 14.74
C ARG A 272 -15.36 4.11 14.27
N ASP A 273 -14.11 4.58 14.33
CA ASP A 273 -12.93 3.81 13.89
C ASP A 273 -11.84 3.76 14.98
N ILE A 274 -12.18 3.32 16.19
CA ILE A 274 -11.19 3.24 17.29
C ILE A 274 -10.31 2.01 17.08
N LYS A 275 -8.99 2.24 16.98
CA LYS A 275 -7.97 1.20 16.81
C LYS A 275 -6.59 1.71 17.23
N PRO A 276 -5.58 0.84 17.46
CA PRO A 276 -4.29 1.28 17.99
C PRO A 276 -3.58 2.30 17.11
N ALA A 277 -3.75 2.23 15.78
CA ALA A 277 -3.16 3.18 14.84
C ALA A 277 -3.71 4.63 14.99
N ASN A 278 -4.90 4.80 15.59
CA ASN A 278 -5.54 6.10 15.79
C ASN A 278 -5.27 6.69 17.19
N VAL A 279 -4.56 5.97 18.06
CA VAL A 279 -4.07 6.48 19.34
C VAL A 279 -2.60 6.86 19.19
N LEU A 280 -2.32 8.15 19.17
CA LEU A 280 -1.00 8.71 18.91
C LEU A 280 -0.37 9.26 20.19
N PHE A 281 0.95 9.41 20.19
CA PHE A 281 1.70 9.92 21.33
C PHE A 281 2.49 11.17 20.97
N ASP A 282 2.55 12.13 21.89
CA ASP A 282 3.50 13.23 21.78
C ASP A 282 4.91 12.79 22.24
N GLU A 283 5.88 13.69 22.16
CA GLU A 283 7.26 13.44 22.58
C GLU A 283 7.39 13.20 24.09
N ALA A 284 6.46 13.72 24.90
CA ALA A 284 6.39 13.45 26.34
C ALA A 284 5.73 12.09 26.66
N GLY A 285 5.19 11.42 25.64
CA GLY A 285 4.49 10.14 25.79
C GLY A 285 3.05 10.27 26.25
N ALA A 286 2.41 11.44 26.23
CA ALA A 286 0.97 11.53 26.48
C ALA A 286 0.17 10.98 25.30
N ALA A 287 -0.96 10.31 25.56
CA ALA A 287 -1.82 9.68 24.54
C ALA A 287 -2.90 10.63 24.03
N TYR A 288 -3.10 10.64 22.72
CA TYR A 288 -4.08 11.45 22.01
C TYR A 288 -4.86 10.61 21.00
N LEU A 289 -6.16 10.80 20.96
CA LEU A 289 -7.03 10.19 19.97
C LEU A 289 -7.08 11.06 18.69
N ALA A 290 -6.73 10.47 17.57
CA ALA A 290 -6.72 11.07 16.24
C ALA A 290 -7.92 10.62 15.38
N ASP A 291 -8.12 11.22 14.21
CA ASP A 291 -9.02 10.71 13.16
C ASP A 291 -10.52 10.63 13.50
N PHE A 292 -11.00 11.51 14.38
CA PHE A 292 -12.43 11.73 14.60
C PHE A 292 -13.17 12.00 13.28
N GLY A 293 -14.20 11.20 13.00
CA GLY A 293 -15.21 11.53 12.00
C GLY A 293 -14.76 11.48 10.54
N THR A 294 -13.64 10.82 10.19
CA THR A 294 -13.23 10.64 8.78
C THR A 294 -14.24 9.85 7.91
N ALA A 295 -15.29 9.29 8.53
CA ALA A 295 -16.37 8.52 7.90
C ALA A 295 -17.68 9.30 7.66
N HIS A 296 -17.73 10.61 7.92
CA HIS A 296 -18.93 11.42 7.64
C HIS A 296 -18.97 12.02 6.22
N VAL A 297 -17.88 11.95 5.46
CA VAL A 297 -17.89 12.29 4.03
C VAL A 297 -18.50 11.18 3.16
N SER A 298 -18.89 10.05 3.77
CA SER A 298 -19.75 9.03 3.15
C SER A 298 -21.03 8.92 3.97
N ASP A 299 -22.07 9.63 3.54
CA ASP A 299 -23.43 9.33 4.00
C ASP A 299 -23.69 7.83 3.78
N SER A 300 -24.10 7.17 4.87
CA SER A 300 -24.94 5.97 4.90
C SER A 300 -24.64 4.81 3.94
N ALA A 301 -24.22 3.69 4.53
CA ALA A 301 -24.39 2.34 3.99
C ALA A 301 -23.68 2.02 2.66
N ALA A 302 -22.34 2.04 2.62
CA ALA A 302 -21.58 1.17 1.72
C ALA A 302 -20.10 1.14 2.10
N THR A 303 -19.48 0.00 1.79
CA THR A 303 -18.03 -0.26 1.69
C THR A 303 -17.41 -1.06 2.85
N VAL A 304 -17.92 -2.27 3.05
CA VAL A 304 -17.09 -3.39 3.50
C VAL A 304 -16.41 -3.98 2.26
N THR A 305 -15.21 -3.53 1.90
CA THR A 305 -14.19 -4.38 1.24
C THR A 305 -12.83 -3.68 1.10
N ALA A 306 -11.79 -4.50 1.22
CA ALA A 306 -10.34 -4.25 1.10
C ALA A 306 -9.62 -3.71 2.35
N GLY A 307 -9.14 -4.64 3.18
CA GLY A 307 -8.30 -4.40 4.38
C GLY A 307 -8.56 -5.34 5.56
N ILE A 308 -9.36 -6.40 5.34
CA ILE A 308 -10.12 -7.10 6.37
C ILE A 308 -9.38 -8.36 6.82
N ILE A 309 -8.42 -8.23 7.75
CA ILE A 309 -8.15 -9.26 8.79
C ILE A 309 -7.81 -8.55 10.12
N GLY A 310 -7.04 -7.45 10.10
CA GLY A 310 -6.60 -6.75 11.32
C GLY A 310 -7.61 -5.78 11.97
N THR A 311 -8.49 -5.14 11.18
CA THR A 311 -9.40 -4.09 11.68
C THR A 311 -10.67 -4.62 12.36
N LEU A 312 -11.11 -5.85 12.04
CA LEU A 312 -12.34 -6.42 12.58
C LEU A 312 -12.32 -6.64 14.09
N ALA A 313 -11.14 -6.88 14.67
CA ALA A 313 -11.02 -7.21 16.09
C ALA A 313 -11.36 -6.03 17.02
N TYR A 314 -11.31 -4.80 16.51
CA TYR A 314 -11.68 -3.57 17.23
C TYR A 314 -13.10 -3.08 16.89
N MET A 315 -13.77 -3.72 15.92
CA MET A 315 -15.13 -3.39 15.53
C MET A 315 -16.13 -4.08 16.47
N ALA A 316 -17.09 -3.30 16.99
CA ALA A 316 -18.07 -3.82 17.94
C ALA A 316 -18.96 -4.90 17.30
N PRO A 317 -19.51 -5.87 18.08
CA PRO A 317 -20.40 -6.90 17.57
C PRO A 317 -21.56 -6.37 16.72
N GLU A 318 -22.20 -5.30 17.17
CA GLU A 318 -23.30 -4.62 16.47
C GLU A 318 -22.85 -4.04 15.12
N GLN A 319 -21.65 -3.43 15.07
CA GLN A 319 -21.08 -2.91 13.83
C GLN A 319 -20.73 -4.05 12.85
N ARG A 320 -20.22 -5.18 13.36
CA ARG A 320 -19.96 -6.38 12.55
C ARG A 320 -21.24 -7.02 12.02
N ALA A 321 -22.35 -6.87 12.74
CA ALA A 321 -23.68 -7.27 12.31
C ALA A 321 -24.31 -6.29 11.30
N GLY A 322 -23.63 -5.18 10.98
CA GLY A 322 -24.10 -4.16 10.04
C GLY A 322 -25.00 -3.09 10.67
N GLU A 323 -25.12 -3.06 12.00
CA GLU A 323 -25.85 -2.01 12.70
C GLU A 323 -25.06 -0.69 12.73
N ALA A 324 -25.78 0.42 12.91
CA ALA A 324 -25.15 1.73 12.97
C ALA A 324 -24.31 1.89 14.24
N ALA A 325 -23.07 2.35 14.08
CA ALA A 325 -22.19 2.64 15.20
C ALA A 325 -22.83 3.65 16.17
N ASN A 326 -22.73 3.37 17.46
CA ASN A 326 -23.29 4.19 18.53
C ASN A 326 -22.25 4.44 19.65
N ILE A 327 -22.67 5.06 20.77
CA ILE A 327 -21.80 5.33 21.92
C ILE A 327 -21.18 4.05 22.47
N ALA A 328 -21.97 2.98 22.59
CA ALA A 328 -21.48 1.70 23.06
C ALA A 328 -20.40 1.18 22.10
N SER A 329 -20.58 1.30 20.78
CA SER A 329 -19.59 0.84 19.80
C SER A 329 -18.21 1.47 20.00
N ASP A 330 -18.17 2.77 20.31
CA ASP A 330 -16.92 3.46 20.64
C ASP A 330 -16.30 2.93 21.97
N ILE A 331 -17.13 2.62 22.96
CA ILE A 331 -16.68 2.02 24.22
C ILE A 331 -16.08 0.63 23.99
N TYR A 332 -16.67 -0.17 23.11
CA TYR A 332 -16.10 -1.47 22.72
C TYR A 332 -14.72 -1.30 22.09
N GLY A 333 -14.57 -0.34 21.17
CA GLY A 333 -13.27 -0.05 20.56
C GLY A 333 -12.21 0.29 21.62
N ALA A 334 -12.54 1.15 22.58
CA ALA A 334 -11.65 1.46 23.71
C ALA A 334 -11.36 0.25 24.61
N GLY A 335 -12.36 -0.61 24.84
CA GLY A 335 -12.23 -1.88 25.54
C GLY A 335 -11.30 -2.86 24.83
N ALA A 336 -11.41 -2.96 23.50
CA ALA A 336 -10.56 -3.82 22.68
C ALA A 336 -9.10 -3.35 22.68
N LEU A 337 -8.85 -2.04 22.75
CA LEU A 337 -7.51 -1.49 22.96
C LEU A 337 -6.93 -1.90 24.32
N LEU A 338 -7.72 -1.75 25.39
CA LEU A 338 -7.31 -2.17 26.73
C LEU A 338 -7.02 -3.66 26.75
N TRP A 339 -7.92 -4.47 26.20
CA TRP A 339 -7.78 -5.91 26.12
C TRP A 339 -6.49 -6.31 25.40
N HIS A 340 -6.20 -5.68 24.26
CA HIS A 340 -4.96 -5.94 23.53
C HIS A 340 -3.73 -5.53 24.35
N ALA A 341 -3.74 -4.37 24.99
CA ALA A 341 -2.62 -3.96 25.84
C ALA A 341 -2.40 -4.92 27.03
N LEU A 342 -3.47 -5.42 27.63
CA LEU A 342 -3.42 -6.35 28.78
C LEU A 342 -3.08 -7.79 28.40
N THR A 343 -3.49 -8.28 27.23
CA THR A 343 -3.33 -9.69 26.83
C THR A 343 -2.26 -9.90 25.75
N GLY A 344 -1.94 -8.87 24.97
CA GLY A 344 -0.96 -8.93 23.88
C GLY A 344 -1.58 -9.35 22.55
N ALA A 345 -2.88 -9.62 22.53
CA ALA A 345 -3.66 -9.89 21.33
C ALA A 345 -5.04 -9.22 21.45
N PRO A 346 -5.66 -8.77 20.35
CA PRO A 346 -7.00 -8.19 20.42
C PRO A 346 -8.07 -9.25 20.76
N PRO A 347 -9.27 -8.83 21.21
CA PRO A 347 -10.35 -9.77 21.53
C PRO A 347 -10.66 -10.72 20.37
N GLY A 348 -10.85 -12.00 20.66
CA GLY A 348 -11.23 -13.03 19.68
C GLY A 348 -10.07 -13.63 18.86
N ALA A 349 -8.83 -13.14 19.01
CA ALA A 349 -7.65 -13.89 18.57
C ALA A 349 -7.46 -15.09 19.50
N GLY A 350 -7.62 -16.33 19.00
CA GLY A 350 -7.77 -17.58 19.78
C GLY A 350 -6.67 -17.99 20.77
N LEU A 351 -5.74 -17.10 21.12
CA LEU A 351 -4.66 -17.28 22.11
C LEU A 351 -4.66 -16.18 23.20
N SER A 352 -5.76 -15.45 23.38
CA SER A 352 -5.81 -14.34 24.34
C SER A 352 -6.01 -14.84 25.78
N PHE A 353 -5.00 -14.63 26.64
CA PHE A 353 -5.09 -14.87 28.07
C PHE A 353 -4.75 -13.58 28.83
N LEU A 354 -5.61 -13.19 29.77
CA LEU A 354 -5.27 -12.16 30.75
C LEU A 354 -4.30 -12.77 31.76
N SER A 355 -3.13 -12.16 31.91
CA SER A 355 -2.08 -12.62 32.84
C SER A 355 -2.62 -12.97 34.22
N ASP A 356 -2.07 -14.02 34.84
CA ASP A 356 -2.40 -14.44 36.22
C ASP A 356 -2.17 -13.34 37.27
N GLU A 357 -1.39 -12.30 36.95
CA GLU A 357 -1.18 -11.13 37.80
C GLU A 357 -2.40 -10.19 37.85
N LEU A 358 -3.30 -10.29 36.86
CA LEU A 358 -4.57 -9.56 36.87
C LEU A 358 -5.63 -10.37 37.60
N GLY A 359 -5.95 -9.94 38.82
CA GLY A 359 -7.02 -10.54 39.62
C GLY A 359 -8.42 -10.49 38.95
N PRO A 360 -9.39 -11.24 39.46
CA PRO A 360 -10.74 -11.36 38.88
C PRO A 360 -11.46 -10.03 38.63
N GLU A 361 -11.22 -9.03 39.49
CA GLU A 361 -11.77 -7.68 39.35
C GLU A 361 -11.29 -7.00 38.06
N HIS A 362 -9.98 -7.01 37.79
CA HIS A 362 -9.40 -6.42 36.57
C HIS A 362 -9.94 -7.09 35.31
N ARG A 363 -10.05 -8.43 35.36
CA ARG A 363 -10.62 -9.23 34.27
C ARG A 363 -12.07 -8.84 34.01
N SER A 364 -12.89 -8.78 35.05
CA SER A 364 -14.30 -8.39 34.93
C SER A 364 -14.46 -7.00 34.33
N ILE A 365 -13.60 -6.04 34.69
CA ILE A 365 -13.62 -4.69 34.12
C ILE A 365 -13.29 -4.73 32.62
N ALA A 366 -12.21 -5.42 32.23
CA ALA A 366 -11.80 -5.52 30.83
C ALA A 366 -12.85 -6.24 29.97
N GLU A 367 -13.40 -7.35 30.46
CA GLU A 367 -14.48 -8.12 29.82
C GLU A 367 -15.72 -7.27 29.63
N ARG A 368 -16.11 -6.49 30.64
CA ARG A 368 -17.30 -5.63 30.56
C ARG A 368 -17.22 -4.55 29.49
N LEU A 369 -16.02 -4.06 29.15
CA LEU A 369 -15.87 -3.10 28.06
C LEU A 369 -15.99 -3.73 26.67
N VAL A 370 -15.71 -5.03 26.53
CA VAL A 370 -15.82 -5.78 25.27
C VAL A 370 -17.03 -6.72 25.23
N ALA A 371 -17.91 -6.61 26.21
CA ALA A 371 -19.14 -7.39 26.32
C ALA A 371 -20.17 -6.99 25.25
N PRO A 372 -21.24 -7.78 25.06
CA PRO A 372 -22.41 -7.36 24.28
C PRO A 372 -22.94 -5.99 24.71
N GLU A 373 -23.63 -5.29 23.82
CA GLU A 373 -24.09 -3.90 24.05
C GLU A 373 -24.86 -3.73 25.36
N ALA A 374 -25.76 -4.66 25.69
CA ALA A 374 -26.58 -4.58 26.89
C ALA A 374 -25.79 -4.63 28.22
N GLU A 375 -24.56 -5.12 28.19
CA GLU A 375 -23.72 -5.33 29.39
C GLU A 375 -22.60 -4.28 29.54
N ARG A 376 -22.31 -3.55 28.46
CA ARG A 376 -21.32 -2.47 28.43
C ARG A 376 -21.75 -1.28 29.28
N PRO A 377 -20.81 -0.45 29.75
CA PRO A 377 -21.14 0.82 30.39
C PRO A 377 -22.01 1.70 29.47
N ALA A 378 -22.96 2.42 30.07
CA ALA A 378 -23.94 3.21 29.32
C ALA A 378 -23.30 4.33 28.48
N ASP A 379 -22.17 4.88 28.93
CA ASP A 379 -21.40 5.90 28.23
C ASP A 379 -19.91 5.85 28.61
N ALA A 380 -19.11 6.69 27.93
CA ALA A 380 -17.67 6.77 28.17
C ALA A 380 -17.30 7.27 29.58
N GLU A 381 -18.17 8.02 30.26
CA GLU A 381 -17.94 8.48 31.63
C GLU A 381 -18.14 7.35 32.65
N ALA A 382 -19.17 6.51 32.46
CA ALA A 382 -19.36 5.29 33.21
C ALA A 382 -18.21 4.31 33.00
N ALA A 383 -17.70 4.18 31.76
CA ALA A 383 -16.52 3.37 31.46
C ALA A 383 -15.25 3.90 32.16
N LEU A 384 -15.06 5.22 32.21
CA LEU A 384 -13.96 5.85 32.96
C LEU A 384 -14.06 5.57 34.46
N ALA A 385 -15.27 5.71 35.03
CA ALA A 385 -15.51 5.45 36.44
C ALA A 385 -15.19 3.98 36.78
N LEU A 386 -15.57 3.04 35.90
CA LEU A 386 -15.26 1.63 36.04
C LEU A 386 -13.74 1.36 36.00
N LEU A 387 -12.98 1.97 35.09
CA LEU A 387 -11.52 1.80 35.08
C LEU A 387 -10.85 2.38 36.33
N ARG A 388 -11.39 3.47 36.88
CA ARG A 388 -10.88 4.15 38.07
C ARG A 388 -11.27 3.46 39.38
N SER A 389 -12.22 2.53 39.37
CA SER A 389 -12.63 1.83 40.58
C SER A 389 -11.62 0.78 41.04
N ALA A 390 -10.74 0.31 40.15
CA ALA A 390 -9.69 -0.65 40.45
C ALA A 390 -8.30 0.00 40.45
N SER A 391 -7.39 -0.56 41.26
CA SER A 391 -5.99 -0.16 41.29
C SER A 391 -5.16 -1.12 40.44
N TRP A 392 -4.58 -0.59 39.36
CA TRP A 392 -3.91 -1.42 38.35
C TRP A 392 -2.41 -1.61 38.63
N PRO A 393 -1.87 -2.82 38.46
CA PRO A 393 -0.43 -3.08 38.65
C PRO A 393 0.45 -2.21 37.76
N ARG A 394 1.49 -1.62 38.36
CA ARG A 394 2.52 -0.84 37.65
C ARG A 394 3.66 -1.70 37.11
N ALA A 395 3.88 -2.86 37.73
CA ALA A 395 4.82 -3.83 37.22
C ALA A 395 4.36 -4.29 35.83
N VAL A 396 5.28 -4.33 34.87
CA VAL A 396 5.07 -5.09 33.64
C VAL A 396 5.09 -6.56 34.07
N PRO A 397 4.05 -7.36 33.78
CA PRO A 397 3.98 -8.72 34.28
C PRO A 397 5.25 -9.52 33.99
N ALA A 398 5.79 -10.22 35.00
CA ALA A 398 7.03 -10.96 34.88
C ALA A 398 6.89 -12.15 33.91
N ALA A 399 5.66 -12.67 33.77
CA ALA A 399 5.28 -13.63 32.73
C ALA A 399 5.33 -13.05 31.29
N ARG A 400 5.60 -11.75 31.15
CA ARG A 400 5.87 -11.05 29.88
C ARG A 400 7.33 -10.64 29.72
N ALA A 401 8.24 -11.21 30.51
CA ALA A 401 9.56 -11.48 30.00
C ALA A 401 9.47 -12.63 28.98
N THR A 402 8.83 -12.38 27.83
CA THR A 402 9.59 -12.70 26.62
C THR A 402 10.91 -11.97 26.82
N PRO A 403 12.07 -12.64 26.76
CA PRO A 403 13.34 -11.95 26.91
C PRO A 403 13.25 -10.70 26.04
N ALA A 404 13.61 -9.54 26.59
CA ALA A 404 13.75 -8.32 25.79
C ALA A 404 14.39 -8.80 24.51
N ARG A 405 13.67 -8.73 23.37
CA ARG A 405 14.23 -9.24 22.12
C ARG A 405 15.56 -8.50 22.03
N PRO A 406 16.75 -9.15 22.11
CA PRO A 406 17.81 -8.62 21.28
C PRO A 406 17.15 -8.55 19.90
N ARG A 407 17.27 -7.41 19.21
CA ARG A 407 16.82 -7.25 17.82
C ARG A 407 16.72 -8.62 17.15
N PRO A 408 15.53 -9.12 16.78
CA PRO A 408 15.30 -10.56 16.76
C PRO A 408 16.27 -11.25 15.80
N GLU A 409 17.24 -11.94 16.40
CA GLU A 409 17.67 -13.25 15.94
C GLU A 409 16.44 -14.17 16.01
N LYS A 410 16.23 -14.89 14.92
CA LYS A 410 15.04 -15.70 14.67
C LYS A 410 15.24 -17.15 15.09
N SER A 411 14.21 -17.73 15.71
CA SER A 411 13.92 -19.19 15.77
C SER A 411 12.65 -19.41 16.61
N HIS A 412 11.47 -19.60 15.97
CA HIS A 412 10.64 -20.83 15.83
C HIS A 412 10.10 -21.39 17.17
N ASP A 413 8.78 -21.53 17.38
CA ASP A 413 7.92 -22.55 16.78
C ASP A 413 6.44 -22.13 16.59
N SER A 414 6.02 -22.03 15.34
CA SER A 414 4.93 -22.87 14.83
C SER A 414 5.48 -23.38 13.51
N VAL A 415 6.03 -24.60 13.52
CA VAL A 415 6.94 -25.14 12.49
C VAL A 415 6.28 -25.07 11.11
N ARG A 416 6.52 -23.96 10.41
CA ARG A 416 6.17 -23.80 9.01
C ARG A 416 7.07 -24.66 8.15
N LEU A 417 8.30 -24.92 8.59
CA LEU A 417 9.30 -25.68 7.84
C LEU A 417 9.71 -26.95 8.61
N GLU A 418 9.26 -28.10 8.13
CA GLU A 418 9.73 -29.40 8.62
C GLU A 418 11.03 -29.78 7.89
N PRO A 419 12.15 -30.05 8.60
CA PRO A 419 13.41 -30.39 7.94
C PRO A 419 13.32 -31.74 7.22
N LEU A 420 13.76 -31.77 5.95
CA LEU A 420 13.86 -32.98 5.13
C LEU A 420 15.32 -33.44 4.91
N GLY A 421 16.30 -32.62 5.29
CA GLY A 421 17.75 -32.87 5.12
C GLY A 421 18.36 -32.20 3.88
N ASP A 422 19.67 -31.95 3.90
CA ASP A 422 20.42 -31.23 2.85
C ASP A 422 19.81 -29.89 2.46
N GLU A 423 19.69 -28.96 3.43
CA GLU A 423 19.13 -27.61 3.24
C GLU A 423 17.66 -27.59 2.74
N ARG A 424 16.99 -28.74 2.66
CA ARG A 424 15.58 -28.86 2.27
C ARG A 424 14.65 -28.90 3.47
N PHE A 425 13.52 -28.23 3.29
CA PHE A 425 12.45 -28.14 4.26
C PHE A 425 11.09 -28.29 3.57
N ARG A 426 10.14 -28.93 4.23
CA ARG A 426 8.74 -28.95 3.82
C ARG A 426 8.03 -27.75 4.43
N ASP A 427 7.54 -26.85 3.58
CA ASP A 427 6.59 -25.81 3.98
C ASP A 427 5.24 -26.48 4.28
N VAL A 428 4.95 -26.72 5.57
CA VAL A 428 3.75 -27.40 6.08
C VAL A 428 2.48 -26.61 5.76
N LEU A 429 2.58 -25.28 5.64
CA LEU A 429 1.44 -24.41 5.33
C LEU A 429 1.04 -24.50 3.85
N LEU A 430 2.05 -24.58 2.97
CA LEU A 430 1.86 -24.55 1.52
C LEU A 430 1.99 -25.93 0.85
N GLY A 431 2.34 -26.97 1.61
CA GLY A 431 2.49 -28.34 1.14
C GLY A 431 3.61 -28.52 0.10
N ARG A 432 4.64 -27.67 0.10
CA ARG A 432 5.73 -27.69 -0.90
C ARG A 432 7.10 -27.81 -0.26
N THR A 433 8.06 -28.38 -0.97
CA THR A 433 9.46 -28.41 -0.51
C THR A 433 10.18 -27.13 -0.92
N VAL A 434 10.98 -26.58 -0.02
CA VAL A 434 11.80 -25.39 -0.23
C VAL A 434 13.25 -25.67 0.16
N LEU A 435 14.17 -25.07 -0.58
CA LEU A 435 15.58 -24.95 -0.19
C LEU A 435 15.72 -23.69 0.66
N VAL A 436 16.33 -23.83 1.84
CA VAL A 436 16.65 -22.71 2.72
C VAL A 436 18.15 -22.53 2.71
N LEU A 437 18.61 -21.52 1.97
CA LEU A 437 20.02 -21.21 1.77
C LEU A 437 20.42 -20.00 2.61
N ALA A 438 21.71 -19.90 2.96
CA ALA A 438 22.24 -18.68 3.56
C ALA A 438 22.18 -17.52 2.56
N ALA A 439 21.76 -16.34 3.02
CA ALA A 439 21.64 -15.12 2.23
C ALA A 439 22.99 -14.36 2.13
N ASP A 440 24.08 -15.07 1.85
CA ASP A 440 25.38 -14.43 1.57
C ASP A 440 25.35 -13.65 0.25
N ASP A 441 26.29 -12.71 0.06
CA ASP A 441 26.33 -11.83 -1.12
C ASP A 441 26.29 -12.63 -2.44
N THR A 442 26.99 -13.76 -2.52
CA THR A 442 27.04 -14.58 -3.74
C THR A 442 25.73 -15.32 -4.00
N THR A 443 25.08 -15.82 -2.94
CA THR A 443 23.79 -16.49 -3.02
C THR A 443 22.67 -15.48 -3.32
N MET A 444 22.78 -14.26 -2.78
CA MET A 444 21.87 -13.15 -3.06
C MET A 444 21.95 -12.68 -4.51
N GLU A 445 23.16 -12.51 -5.04
CA GLU A 445 23.38 -12.14 -6.44
C GLU A 445 22.78 -13.18 -7.39
N ARG A 446 23.01 -14.47 -7.14
CA ARG A 446 22.37 -15.57 -7.91
C ARG A 446 20.85 -15.52 -7.79
N ALA A 447 20.32 -15.35 -6.58
CA ALA A 447 18.89 -15.30 -6.34
C ALA A 447 18.21 -14.11 -7.02
N LEU A 448 18.84 -12.93 -6.98
CA LEU A 448 18.35 -11.75 -7.68
C LEU A 448 18.32 -11.97 -9.20
N ALA A 449 19.33 -12.65 -9.76
CA ALA A 449 19.32 -13.00 -11.17
C ALA A 449 18.20 -13.98 -11.53
N PHE A 450 17.97 -15.02 -10.72
CA PHE A 450 16.85 -15.95 -10.92
C PHE A 450 15.49 -15.25 -10.77
N ALA A 451 15.32 -14.39 -9.77
CA ALA A 451 14.10 -13.63 -9.54
C ALA A 451 13.82 -12.60 -10.65
N ARG A 452 14.85 -12.00 -11.24
CA ARG A 452 14.73 -11.09 -12.40
C ARG A 452 14.49 -11.84 -13.71
N ALA A 453 15.02 -13.05 -13.84
CA ALA A 453 14.81 -13.89 -15.02
C ALA A 453 13.37 -14.39 -15.12
N ASP A 454 12.74 -14.69 -13.98
CA ASP A 454 11.32 -15.06 -13.82
C ASP A 454 10.80 -15.99 -14.93
N HIS A 455 11.55 -17.07 -15.19
CA HIS A 455 11.30 -17.97 -16.30
C HIS A 455 10.70 -19.30 -15.81
N PRO A 456 9.67 -19.85 -16.47
CA PRO A 456 8.96 -21.05 -16.00
C PRO A 456 9.79 -22.35 -16.01
N ASN A 457 10.96 -22.36 -16.66
CA ASN A 457 11.91 -23.48 -16.63
C ASN A 457 13.08 -23.25 -15.64
N LEU A 458 13.06 -22.20 -14.82
CA LEU A 458 14.00 -21.96 -13.73
C LEU A 458 13.30 -22.14 -12.37
N ALA A 459 14.04 -22.54 -11.34
CA ALA A 459 13.53 -22.61 -9.97
C ALA A 459 13.14 -21.22 -9.45
N ALA A 460 11.97 -21.11 -8.81
CA ALA A 460 11.47 -19.84 -8.30
C ALA A 460 12.15 -19.43 -6.98
N VAL A 461 12.54 -18.16 -6.87
CA VAL A 461 12.95 -17.55 -5.58
C VAL A 461 11.69 -17.12 -4.84
N LEU A 462 11.49 -17.68 -3.65
CA LEU A 462 10.20 -17.63 -2.95
C LEU A 462 10.12 -16.49 -1.95
N ALA A 463 11.16 -16.28 -1.16
CA ALA A 463 11.20 -15.25 -0.13
C ALA A 463 12.62 -15.00 0.38
N LEU A 464 12.93 -13.73 0.64
CA LEU A 464 14.09 -13.33 1.44
C LEU A 464 13.65 -13.05 2.87
N HIS A 465 14.21 -13.81 3.80
CA HIS A 465 13.92 -13.72 5.23
C HIS A 465 15.02 -12.90 5.91
N ALA A 466 14.97 -11.57 5.72
CA ALA A 466 16.03 -10.63 6.12
C ALA A 466 16.54 -10.81 7.56
N ASP A 467 15.66 -11.03 8.56
CA ASP A 467 16.12 -11.21 9.94
C ASP A 467 16.69 -12.63 10.25
N GLU A 468 16.59 -13.61 9.33
CA GLU A 468 17.20 -14.96 9.44
C GLU A 468 18.47 -15.04 8.61
N GLN A 469 18.71 -14.05 7.74
CA GLN A 469 19.67 -14.14 6.64
C GLN A 469 19.49 -15.44 5.85
N THR A 470 18.24 -15.86 5.60
CA THR A 470 17.93 -17.03 4.78
C THR A 470 17.16 -16.65 3.52
N LEU A 471 17.48 -17.34 2.45
CA LEU A 471 16.80 -17.27 1.17
C LEU A 471 16.03 -18.56 0.97
N TRP A 472 14.74 -18.43 0.70
CA TRP A 472 13.89 -19.58 0.39
C TRP A 472 13.74 -19.67 -1.12
N VAL A 473 14.12 -20.81 -1.66
CA VAL A 473 14.03 -21.12 -3.09
C VAL A 473 13.20 -22.38 -3.27
N GLU A 474 12.52 -22.51 -4.39
CA GLU A 474 11.79 -23.72 -4.71
C GLU A 474 12.74 -24.92 -4.81
N ALA A 475 12.48 -25.96 -4.00
CA ALA A 475 13.16 -27.24 -4.16
C ALA A 475 12.42 -28.04 -5.24
N LEU A 476 13.04 -28.19 -6.41
CA LEU A 476 12.53 -29.08 -7.44
C LEU A 476 12.87 -30.54 -7.06
N ASP A 477 12.02 -31.14 -6.22
CA ASP A 477 12.00 -32.57 -5.88
C ASP A 477 11.51 -33.41 -7.07
N ALA A 478 12.22 -33.30 -8.18
CA ALA A 478 11.92 -33.92 -9.45
C ALA A 478 13.02 -34.93 -9.81
N THR A 479 12.64 -35.95 -10.58
CA THR A 479 13.59 -36.96 -11.06
C THR A 479 14.67 -36.27 -11.90
N PRO A 480 15.96 -36.51 -11.61
CA PRO A 480 17.03 -36.08 -12.51
C PRO A 480 16.73 -36.56 -13.93
N LEU A 481 16.90 -35.68 -14.90
CA LEU A 481 16.60 -36.02 -16.28
C LEU A 481 17.58 -37.11 -16.77
N SER A 482 17.06 -38.29 -17.08
CA SER A 482 17.85 -39.43 -17.55
C SER A 482 17.65 -39.73 -19.04
N ARG A 483 16.89 -38.89 -19.76
CA ARG A 483 16.57 -39.01 -21.18
C ARG A 483 17.10 -37.81 -21.95
N GLU A 484 17.21 -37.96 -23.26
CA GLU A 484 17.55 -36.85 -24.15
C GLU A 484 16.43 -35.79 -24.18
N LEU A 485 16.83 -34.54 -24.39
CA LEU A 485 15.93 -33.41 -24.55
C LEU A 485 15.41 -33.36 -25.98
N SER A 486 14.10 -33.22 -26.13
CA SER A 486 13.50 -32.83 -27.41
C SER A 486 13.98 -31.45 -27.85
N ASP A 487 13.85 -31.16 -29.14
CA ASP A 487 14.24 -29.85 -29.68
C ASP A 487 13.44 -28.71 -29.06
N ASP A 488 12.17 -28.96 -28.71
CA ASP A 488 11.30 -27.97 -28.05
C ASP A 488 11.72 -27.72 -26.59
N GLU A 489 11.98 -28.78 -25.81
CA GLU A 489 12.45 -28.64 -24.42
C GLU A 489 13.80 -27.92 -24.35
N ARG A 490 14.69 -28.18 -25.31
CA ARG A 490 15.97 -27.49 -25.39
C ARG A 490 15.82 -26.03 -25.75
N ARG A 491 14.89 -25.70 -26.65
CA ARG A 491 14.59 -24.30 -26.99
C ARG A 491 14.07 -23.56 -25.75
N GLU A 492 13.14 -24.16 -25.00
CA GLU A 492 12.64 -23.58 -23.74
C GLU A 492 13.76 -23.39 -22.69
N LEU A 493 14.67 -24.37 -22.54
CA LEU A 493 15.79 -24.26 -21.61
C LEU A 493 16.84 -23.23 -22.06
N PHE A 494 17.04 -23.08 -23.36
CA PHE A 494 17.91 -22.04 -23.91
C PHE A 494 17.32 -20.64 -23.66
N GLU A 495 16.01 -20.47 -23.83
CA GLU A 495 15.29 -19.24 -23.49
C GLU A 495 15.41 -18.92 -22.00
N ALA A 496 15.32 -19.95 -21.14
CA ALA A 496 15.51 -19.82 -19.69
C ALA A 496 16.91 -19.34 -19.32
N LEU A 497 17.96 -19.96 -19.88
CA LEU A 497 19.34 -19.56 -19.66
C LEU A 497 19.62 -18.16 -20.21
N ALA A 498 19.09 -17.83 -21.39
CA ALA A 498 19.23 -16.50 -21.96
C ALA A 498 18.54 -15.43 -21.08
N ALA A 499 17.40 -15.74 -20.47
CA ALA A 499 16.74 -14.86 -19.51
C ALA A 499 17.61 -14.66 -18.24
N LEU A 500 18.21 -15.73 -17.73
CA LEU A 500 19.13 -15.68 -16.60
C LEU A 500 20.38 -14.84 -16.90
N HIS A 501 20.97 -15.01 -18.08
CA HIS A 501 22.14 -14.25 -18.53
C HIS A 501 21.82 -12.76 -18.68
N ARG A 502 20.65 -12.40 -19.24
CA ARG A 502 20.19 -11.01 -19.33
C ARG A 502 19.97 -10.38 -17.95
N ALA A 503 19.55 -11.18 -16.98
CA ALA A 503 19.40 -10.74 -15.59
C ALA A 503 20.75 -10.58 -14.85
N GLY A 504 21.87 -10.89 -15.51
CA GLY A 504 23.22 -10.78 -14.97
C GLY A 504 23.67 -12.00 -14.17
N GLY A 505 22.97 -13.14 -14.26
CA GLY A 505 23.35 -14.39 -13.62
C GLY A 505 23.90 -15.42 -14.59
N VAL A 506 24.58 -16.44 -14.07
CA VAL A 506 25.00 -17.64 -14.79
C VAL A 506 24.63 -18.87 -13.95
N HIS A 507 24.25 -19.97 -14.59
CA HIS A 507 23.82 -21.17 -13.90
C HIS A 507 25.00 -22.03 -13.42
N GLY A 508 25.97 -22.26 -14.30
CA GLY A 508 27.24 -22.96 -14.07
C GLY A 508 27.19 -24.46 -13.81
N PHE A 509 26.00 -25.05 -13.71
CA PHE A 509 25.79 -26.48 -13.42
C PHE A 509 24.57 -27.03 -14.18
N VAL A 510 24.36 -26.60 -15.43
CA VAL A 510 23.15 -26.92 -16.19
C VAL A 510 22.93 -28.43 -16.27
N GLY A 511 23.97 -29.20 -16.60
CA GLY A 511 23.83 -30.66 -16.75
C GLY A 511 23.47 -31.42 -15.47
N GLU A 512 23.92 -30.96 -14.31
CA GLU A 512 23.61 -31.59 -13.00
C GLU A 512 22.26 -31.15 -12.43
N SER A 513 21.66 -30.09 -13.01
CA SER A 513 20.51 -29.39 -12.43
C SER A 513 19.20 -29.62 -13.19
N LEU A 514 19.24 -30.34 -14.32
CA LEU A 514 18.06 -30.67 -15.12
C LEU A 514 17.17 -31.71 -14.43
N VAL A 515 15.90 -31.37 -14.30
CA VAL A 515 14.89 -32.24 -13.69
C VAL A 515 13.57 -32.19 -14.44
N GLU A 516 12.78 -33.27 -14.34
CA GLU A 516 11.46 -33.35 -14.97
C GLU A 516 10.34 -33.31 -13.92
N ARG A 517 9.45 -32.31 -14.01
CA ARG A 517 8.31 -32.14 -13.10
C ARG A 517 7.04 -31.86 -13.89
N GLY A 518 6.03 -32.71 -13.73
CA GLY A 518 4.71 -32.50 -14.34
C GLY A 518 4.74 -32.43 -15.88
N GLY A 519 5.69 -33.11 -16.53
CA GLY A 519 5.86 -33.11 -17.99
C GLY A 519 6.65 -31.92 -18.54
N ARG A 520 7.28 -31.11 -17.69
CA ARG A 520 8.19 -30.03 -18.09
C ARG A 520 9.59 -30.24 -17.54
N VAL A 521 10.60 -29.91 -18.34
CA VAL A 521 11.99 -29.91 -17.91
C VAL A 521 12.36 -28.56 -17.33
N MET A 522 12.97 -28.56 -16.15
CA MET A 522 13.32 -27.37 -15.39
C MET A 522 14.76 -27.46 -14.88
N LEU A 523 15.34 -26.31 -14.57
CA LEU A 523 16.65 -26.17 -13.92
C LEU A 523 16.50 -25.87 -12.43
N ARG A 524 17.11 -26.73 -11.61
CA ARG A 524 17.26 -26.51 -10.17
C ARG A 524 18.10 -25.27 -9.88
N PHE A 525 17.79 -24.61 -8.77
CA PHE A 525 18.65 -23.54 -8.29
C PHE A 525 20.03 -24.09 -7.87
N PRO A 526 21.14 -23.51 -8.36
CA PRO A 526 22.48 -23.93 -7.97
C PRO A 526 22.77 -23.49 -6.52
N THR A 527 22.88 -24.45 -5.62
CA THR A 527 23.17 -24.21 -4.19
C THR A 527 24.62 -23.80 -3.93
N ARG A 528 25.52 -24.01 -4.89
CA ARG A 528 26.94 -23.61 -4.85
C ARG A 528 27.28 -22.68 -6.01
N ALA A 529 28.30 -21.85 -5.82
CA ALA A 529 28.88 -21.06 -6.91
C ALA A 529 29.74 -21.94 -7.83
N ALA A 530 29.70 -21.67 -9.14
CA ALA A 530 30.61 -22.25 -10.12
C ALA A 530 31.71 -21.22 -10.43
N PRO A 531 32.80 -21.18 -9.65
CA PRO A 531 33.88 -20.25 -9.93
C PRO A 531 34.44 -20.57 -11.33
N SER A 532 34.36 -19.62 -12.26
CA SER A 532 34.74 -19.69 -13.70
C SER A 532 33.65 -20.04 -14.72
N ALA A 533 32.41 -20.29 -14.31
CA ALA A 533 31.31 -20.46 -15.26
C ALA A 533 30.90 -19.13 -15.89
N ASP A 534 30.60 -19.17 -17.18
CA ASP A 534 30.06 -18.06 -17.96
C ASP A 534 28.85 -18.51 -18.81
N ALA A 535 28.26 -17.58 -19.55
CA ALA A 535 27.13 -17.89 -20.42
C ALA A 535 27.45 -18.98 -21.47
N ASN A 536 28.69 -19.05 -21.96
CA ASN A 536 29.11 -20.07 -22.93
C ASN A 536 29.19 -21.46 -22.30
N THR A 537 29.54 -21.53 -21.02
CA THR A 537 29.56 -22.76 -20.22
C THR A 537 28.15 -23.35 -20.12
N ASP A 538 27.16 -22.51 -19.76
CA ASP A 538 25.75 -22.94 -19.66
C ASP A 538 25.20 -23.46 -20.99
N VAL A 539 25.51 -22.78 -22.09
CA VAL A 539 25.08 -23.16 -23.44
C VAL A 539 25.76 -24.46 -23.89
N SER A 540 27.04 -24.63 -23.58
CA SER A 540 27.80 -25.84 -23.93
C SER A 540 27.31 -27.05 -23.15
N ASP A 541 27.03 -26.87 -21.86
CA ASP A 541 26.47 -27.91 -20.99
C ASP A 541 25.07 -28.35 -21.48
N LEU A 542 24.22 -27.39 -21.87
CA LEU A 542 22.91 -27.72 -22.45
C LEU A 542 23.06 -28.48 -23.78
N ALA A 543 24.04 -28.13 -24.60
CA ALA A 543 24.31 -28.77 -25.89
C ALA A 543 24.77 -30.23 -25.75
N ALA A 544 25.34 -30.62 -24.61
CA ALA A 544 25.75 -32.00 -24.34
C ALA A 544 24.56 -32.98 -24.21
N PHE A 545 23.34 -32.47 -24.00
CA PHE A 545 22.10 -33.26 -23.96
C PHE A 545 21.41 -33.38 -25.34
N ALA A 546 22.18 -33.18 -26.42
CA ALA A 546 21.73 -33.34 -27.79
C ALA A 546 21.63 -34.81 -28.22
N PRO A 547 20.60 -35.21 -29.01
CA PRO A 547 20.65 -36.48 -29.69
C PRO A 547 21.89 -36.50 -30.60
N PRO A 548 22.56 -37.65 -30.76
CA PRO A 548 23.67 -37.76 -31.70
C PRO A 548 23.18 -37.29 -33.07
N ARG A 549 23.90 -36.33 -33.68
CA ARG A 549 23.59 -35.86 -35.04
C ARG A 549 23.52 -37.09 -35.95
N GLN A 550 22.31 -37.47 -36.37
CA GLN A 550 22.19 -38.35 -37.52
C GLN A 550 22.73 -37.55 -38.71
N ASN A 551 23.90 -37.96 -39.19
CA ASN A 551 24.47 -37.44 -40.42
C ASN A 551 23.41 -37.57 -41.53
N LEU A 552 22.89 -36.43 -41.97
CA LEU A 552 22.20 -36.26 -43.24
C LEU A 552 23.12 -35.50 -44.18
#